data_AF-A0A6I3LXG6-F1
#
_entry.id   AF-A0A6I3LXG6-F1
#
_cell.length_a   1.000
_cell.length_b   1.000
_cell.length_c   1.000
_cell.angle_alpha   90.00
_cell.angle_beta   90.00
_cell.angle_gamma   90.00
#
_symmetry.space_group_name_H-M   'P 1'
#
loop_
_entity.id
_entity.type
_entity.pdbx_description
1 polymer ?
#
loop_
_entity_poly.entity_id
_entity_poly.type
_entity_poly.pdbx_seq_one_letter_code
_entity_poly.pdbx_strand_id
1 'polypeptide(L)'
;MNNKILLFIIIFIFISCKNKDDLGLTNQAKKWVYYNSPRDYNRDSVGFIMYLKFYKKGKCANFFVVNDEQDYKPEMDWKFTKSDSTLEIGGNRFLVRNIYTDSIILKDLKYNRKVKLLNWNVLKKNQEIKK
;
A
#
# COMPACT_ATOMS: atom_id res chain seq x y z
N MET A 1 -23.41 -2.34 -44.43
CA MET A 1 -23.00 -1.60 -43.21
C MET A 1 -23.88 -2.14 -42.07
N ASN A 2 -23.42 -2.98 -41.13
CA ASN A 2 -22.97 -2.47 -39.83
C ASN A 2 -22.47 -3.54 -38.82
N ASN A 3 -22.01 -4.73 -39.24
CA ASN A 3 -21.46 -5.70 -38.27
C ASN A 3 -20.03 -5.39 -37.80
N LYS A 4 -19.31 -4.51 -38.51
CA LYS A 4 -17.94 -4.11 -38.15
C LYS A 4 -17.87 -3.08 -37.01
N ILE A 5 -18.97 -2.37 -36.74
CA ILE A 5 -19.03 -1.33 -35.69
C ILE A 5 -19.15 -1.98 -34.30
N LEU A 6 -19.87 -3.11 -34.19
CA LEU A 6 -20.09 -3.80 -32.92
C LEU A 6 -18.80 -4.39 -32.32
N LEU A 7 -17.88 -4.87 -33.18
CA LEU A 7 -16.60 -5.44 -32.74
C LEU A 7 -15.67 -4.39 -32.13
N PHE A 8 -15.71 -3.14 -32.63
CA PHE A 8 -14.89 -2.05 -32.09
C PHE A 8 -15.33 -1.62 -30.68
N ILE A 9 -16.63 -1.74 -30.36
CA ILE A 9 -17.14 -1.38 -29.02
C ILE A 9 -16.68 -2.40 -27.97
N ILE A 10 -16.60 -3.69 -28.31
CA ILE A 10 -16.12 -4.74 -27.39
C ILE A 10 -14.61 -4.59 -27.12
N ILE A 11 -13.82 -4.14 -28.10
CA ILE A 11 -12.38 -3.89 -27.94
C ILE A 11 -12.12 -2.70 -27.00
N PHE A 12 -12.99 -1.69 -26.96
CA PHE A 12 -12.87 -0.57 -26.02
C PHE A 12 -13.22 -0.93 -24.56
N ILE A 13 -13.91 -2.04 -24.30
CA ILE A 13 -14.18 -2.52 -22.93
C ILE A 13 -12.92 -3.15 -22.29
N PHE A 14 -11.93 -3.53 -23.11
CA PHE A 14 -10.60 -3.96 -22.66
C PHE A 14 -9.62 -2.79 -22.44
N ILE A 15 -10.10 -1.54 -22.34
CA ILE A 15 -9.31 -0.43 -21.79
C ILE A 15 -9.09 -0.72 -20.31
N SER A 16 -8.08 -1.55 -20.10
CA SER A 16 -7.17 -1.64 -18.98
C SER A 16 -7.67 -0.81 -17.80
N CYS A 17 -8.40 -1.47 -16.89
CA CYS A 17 -8.50 -1.08 -15.49
C CYS A 17 -7.09 -1.06 -14.90
N LYS A 18 -6.27 -0.07 -15.29
CA LYS A 18 -5.01 0.20 -14.65
C LYS A 18 -5.39 0.65 -13.25
N ASN A 19 -5.00 -0.13 -12.25
CA ASN A 19 -5.07 0.28 -10.85
C ASN A 19 -4.36 1.62 -10.73
N LYS A 20 -5.14 2.70 -10.71
CA LYS A 20 -4.63 4.05 -10.62
C LYS A 20 -4.17 4.23 -9.18
N ASP A 21 -2.94 4.73 -9.04
CA ASP A 21 -2.35 4.96 -7.73
C ASP A 21 -2.87 6.29 -7.14
N ASP A 22 -4.15 6.32 -6.79
CA ASP A 22 -4.81 7.50 -6.21
C ASP A 22 -4.32 7.80 -4.78
N LEU A 23 -3.61 6.86 -4.15
CA LEU A 23 -3.02 6.99 -2.82
C LEU A 23 -1.55 7.44 -2.84
N GLY A 24 -0.92 7.52 -4.02
CA GLY A 24 0.50 7.86 -4.18
C GLY A 24 1.47 6.83 -3.58
N LEU A 25 1.04 5.56 -3.51
CA LEU A 25 1.78 4.44 -2.94
C LEU A 25 3.01 4.05 -3.78
N THR A 26 2.92 4.16 -5.11
CA THR A 26 3.97 3.78 -6.07
C THR A 26 5.04 4.85 -6.30
N ASN A 27 4.96 5.97 -5.57
CA ASN A 27 5.98 7.02 -5.63
C ASN A 27 7.33 6.45 -5.15
N GLN A 28 8.32 6.42 -6.04
CA GLN A 28 9.65 5.87 -5.76
C GLN A 28 10.41 6.63 -4.66
N ALA A 29 10.08 7.91 -4.44
CA ALA A 29 10.62 8.72 -3.36
C ALA A 29 9.91 8.47 -2.01
N LYS A 30 8.98 7.51 -1.93
CA LYS A 30 8.32 7.09 -0.69
C LYS A 30 8.60 5.60 -0.45
N LYS A 31 8.78 5.25 0.82
CA LYS A 31 8.93 3.86 1.28
C LYS A 31 7.89 3.65 2.36
N TRP A 32 7.05 2.63 2.27
CA TRP A 32 5.91 2.50 3.16
C TRP A 32 6.16 1.47 4.25
N VAL A 33 5.73 1.78 5.47
CA VAL A 33 5.80 0.88 6.62
C VAL A 33 4.40 0.67 7.16
N TYR A 34 3.98 -0.58 7.14
CA TYR A 34 2.79 -1.04 7.79
C TYR A 34 3.11 -1.37 9.24
N TYR A 35 2.28 -0.89 10.17
CA TYR A 35 2.35 -1.30 11.57
C TYR A 35 1.00 -1.11 12.27
N ASN A 36 0.76 -1.90 13.32
CA ASN A 36 -0.52 -1.96 14.05
C ASN A 36 -0.47 -1.36 15.47
N SER A 37 0.51 -0.51 15.79
CA SER A 37 0.70 0.04 17.13
C SER A 37 -0.07 1.36 17.34
N PRO A 38 -0.81 1.52 18.45
CA PRO A 38 -1.59 2.73 18.72
C PRO A 38 -0.78 3.90 19.28
N ARG A 39 0.44 3.69 19.80
CA ARG A 39 1.15 4.73 20.57
C ARG A 39 2.29 5.39 19.83
N ASP A 40 3.27 4.66 19.28
CA ASP A 40 4.33 5.27 18.48
C ASP A 40 4.99 4.22 17.58
N TYR A 41 5.58 4.64 16.46
CA TYR A 41 6.50 3.79 15.71
C TYR A 41 7.71 3.51 16.60
N ASN A 42 7.78 2.32 17.20
CA ASN A 42 8.94 1.83 17.91
C ASN A 42 9.37 0.50 17.28
N ARG A 43 10.60 0.46 16.74
CA ARG A 43 11.20 -0.72 16.11
C ARG A 43 11.23 -1.92 17.06
N ASP A 44 11.26 -1.66 18.37
CA ASP A 44 11.38 -2.66 19.44
C ASP A 44 10.03 -3.04 20.05
N SER A 45 8.90 -2.50 19.55
CA SER A 45 7.58 -2.86 20.05
C SER A 45 7.11 -4.22 19.51
N VAL A 46 6.35 -4.95 20.33
CA VAL A 46 5.76 -6.28 20.00
C VAL A 46 4.73 -6.23 18.84
N GLY A 47 4.48 -5.05 18.26
CA GLY A 47 3.69 -4.90 17.04
C GLY A 47 4.47 -5.38 15.83
N PHE A 48 3.85 -6.16 14.95
CA PHE A 48 4.51 -6.58 13.72
C PHE A 48 4.69 -5.38 12.77
N ILE A 49 5.89 -5.23 12.22
CA ILE A 49 6.24 -4.18 11.27
C ILE A 49 6.50 -4.86 9.93
N MET A 50 5.81 -4.40 8.89
CA MET A 50 6.04 -4.84 7.51
C MET A 50 6.50 -3.66 6.66
N TYR A 51 7.59 -3.82 5.92
CA TYR A 51 8.06 -2.80 5.01
C TYR A 51 7.50 -3.10 3.61
N LEU A 52 6.71 -2.19 3.07
CA LEU A 52 6.03 -2.37 1.79
C LEU A 52 6.63 -1.45 0.72
N LYS A 53 7.01 -2.03 -0.42
CA LYS A 53 7.28 -1.27 -1.64
C LYS A 53 6.19 -1.57 -2.65
N PHE A 54 5.43 -0.55 -3.01
CA PHE A 54 4.39 -0.66 -4.01
C PHE A 54 4.97 -0.37 -5.39
N TYR A 55 4.64 -1.24 -6.34
CA TYR A 55 5.00 -1.13 -7.74
C TYR A 55 3.77 -0.76 -8.57
N LYS A 56 4.03 -0.20 -9.75
CA LYS A 56 3.00 -0.01 -10.77
C LYS A 56 2.40 -1.38 -11.15
N LYS A 57 1.16 -1.38 -11.63
CA LYS A 57 0.38 -2.59 -12.02
C LYS A 57 -0.13 -3.44 -10.85
N GLY A 58 -0.24 -2.88 -9.64
CA GLY A 58 -0.90 -3.57 -8.53
C GLY A 58 -0.05 -4.65 -7.84
N LYS A 59 1.28 -4.58 -7.95
CA LYS A 59 2.20 -5.46 -7.20
C LYS A 59 2.86 -4.72 -6.05
N CYS A 60 3.08 -5.38 -4.92
CA CYS A 60 3.86 -4.85 -3.81
C CYS A 60 4.74 -5.93 -3.20
N ALA A 61 5.94 -5.58 -2.77
CA ALA A 61 6.82 -6.50 -2.04
C ALA A 61 6.81 -6.16 -0.55
N ASN A 62 6.74 -7.19 0.28
CA ASN A 62 7.05 -7.08 1.70
C ASN A 62 8.53 -7.38 1.93
N PHE A 63 9.23 -6.49 2.62
CA PHE A 63 10.59 -6.73 3.11
C PHE A 63 10.44 -7.01 4.61
N PHE A 64 10.53 -8.28 5.01
CA PHE A 64 10.72 -8.61 6.42
C PHE A 64 12.15 -8.19 6.77
N VAL A 65 12.35 -6.99 7.34
CA VAL A 65 13.67 -6.59 7.84
C VAL A 65 13.81 -7.13 9.26
N VAL A 66 14.20 -8.40 9.36
CA VAL A 66 14.80 -8.94 10.58
C VAL A 66 16.31 -8.93 10.34
N ASN A 67 17.01 -8.03 11.03
CA ASN A 67 18.48 -8.04 11.16
C ASN A 67 19.35 -7.94 9.90
N ASP A 68 19.09 -6.99 9.00
CA ASP A 68 19.96 -6.61 7.86
C ASP A 68 20.36 -7.73 6.88
N GLU A 69 19.92 -8.97 7.12
CA GLU A 69 20.07 -10.12 6.24
C GLU A 69 18.89 -10.15 5.27
N GLN A 70 19.25 -10.15 4.00
CA GLN A 70 18.34 -9.93 2.90
C GLN A 70 17.70 -11.26 2.55
N ASP A 71 16.54 -11.60 3.11
CA ASP A 71 15.86 -12.79 2.58
C ASP A 71 14.33 -12.83 2.64
N TYR A 72 13.79 -13.29 1.52
CA TYR A 72 12.39 -13.41 1.11
C TYR A 72 11.60 -12.11 0.88
N LYS A 73 11.37 -11.80 -0.41
CA LYS A 73 10.49 -10.71 -0.88
C LYS A 73 9.22 -11.31 -1.49
N PRO A 74 8.25 -11.78 -0.70
CA PRO A 74 7.01 -12.26 -1.27
C PRO A 74 6.34 -11.07 -1.98
N GLU A 75 6.17 -11.20 -3.30
CA GLU A 75 5.33 -10.30 -4.06
C GLU A 75 3.87 -10.62 -3.76
N MET A 76 3.12 -9.58 -3.47
CA MET A 76 1.70 -9.63 -3.17
C MET A 76 0.97 -8.67 -4.10
N ASP A 77 -0.27 -9.00 -4.40
CA ASP A 77 -1.16 -8.07 -5.09
C ASP A 77 -1.62 -6.96 -4.16
N TRP A 78 -1.82 -5.77 -4.71
CA TRP A 78 -2.52 -4.68 -4.06
C TRP A 78 -3.46 -3.98 -5.03
N LYS A 79 -4.55 -3.43 -4.48
CA LYS A 79 -5.54 -2.67 -5.22
C LYS A 79 -6.17 -1.64 -4.32
N PHE A 80 -6.34 -0.42 -4.83
CA PHE A 80 -7.19 0.57 -4.19
C PHE A 80 -8.47 0.75 -4.99
N THR A 81 -9.60 0.69 -4.30
CA THR A 81 -10.93 0.92 -4.87
C THR A 81 -11.49 2.21 -4.28
N LYS A 82 -11.69 3.21 -5.13
CA LYS A 82 -12.09 4.55 -4.69
C LYS A 82 -13.54 4.62 -4.19
N SER A 83 -14.45 3.86 -4.80
CA SER A 83 -15.89 3.91 -4.51
C SER A 83 -16.22 3.46 -3.08
N ASP A 84 -15.49 2.49 -2.55
CA ASP A 84 -15.66 1.98 -1.18
C ASP A 84 -14.51 2.38 -0.25
N SER A 85 -13.54 3.15 -0.76
CA SER A 85 -12.32 3.55 -0.06
C SER A 85 -11.54 2.36 0.52
N THR A 86 -11.58 1.20 -0.14
CA THR A 86 -10.89 -0.02 0.31
C THR A 86 -9.53 -0.15 -0.36
N LEU A 87 -8.50 -0.35 0.46
CA LEU A 87 -7.17 -0.79 0.05
C LEU A 87 -7.03 -2.29 0.35
N GLU A 88 -6.69 -3.07 -0.65
CA GLU A 88 -6.37 -4.50 -0.53
C GLU A 88 -4.86 -4.72 -0.68
N ILE A 89 -4.27 -5.54 0.18
CA ILE A 89 -2.85 -5.91 0.17
C ILE A 89 -2.71 -7.38 0.55
N GLY A 90 -2.23 -8.22 -0.37
CA GLY A 90 -2.04 -9.65 -0.14
C GLY A 90 -3.30 -10.36 0.35
N GLY A 91 -4.47 -9.98 -0.19
CA GLY A 91 -5.78 -10.49 0.21
C GLY A 91 -6.37 -9.90 1.50
N ASN A 92 -5.64 -9.05 2.22
CA ASN A 92 -6.18 -8.33 3.38
C ASN A 92 -6.86 -7.04 2.93
N ARG A 93 -8.06 -6.77 3.46
CA ARG A 93 -8.86 -5.57 3.11
C ARG A 93 -8.83 -4.54 4.24
N PHE A 94 -8.59 -3.29 3.86
CA PHE A 94 -8.47 -2.16 4.76
C PHE A 94 -9.37 -1.02 4.28
N LEU A 95 -10.16 -0.45 5.18
CA LEU A 95 -10.87 0.80 4.90
C LEU A 95 -9.93 1.98 5.14
N VAL A 96 -9.69 2.78 4.11
CA VAL A 96 -8.93 4.03 4.19
C VAL A 96 -9.78 5.07 4.92
N ARG A 97 -9.28 5.58 6.05
CA ARG A 97 -9.97 6.58 6.87
C ARG A 97 -9.47 8.00 6.60
N ASN A 98 -8.15 8.18 6.58
CA ASN A 98 -7.51 9.46 6.37
C ASN A 98 -6.23 9.27 5.58
N ILE A 99 -5.93 10.24 4.71
CA ILE A 99 -4.71 10.31 3.91
C ILE A 99 -3.99 11.60 4.29
N TYR A 100 -2.76 11.49 4.72
CA TYR A 100 -1.84 12.57 5.04
C TYR A 100 -0.62 12.49 4.12
N THR A 101 0.19 13.56 4.08
CA THR A 101 1.39 13.64 3.23
C THR A 101 2.37 12.49 3.49
N ASP A 102 2.51 12.10 4.76
CA ASP A 102 3.47 11.13 5.27
C ASP A 102 2.82 9.81 5.73
N SER A 103 1.50 9.71 5.72
CA SER A 103 0.82 8.58 6.33
C SER A 103 -0.60 8.35 5.86
N ILE A 104 -1.05 7.10 5.97
CA ILE A 104 -2.43 6.71 5.67
C ILE A 104 -2.98 5.95 6.88
N ILE A 105 -4.11 6.40 7.41
CA ILE A 105 -4.81 5.73 8.50
C ILE A 105 -5.80 4.74 7.90
N LEU A 106 -5.67 3.50 8.33
CA LEU A 106 -6.43 2.36 7.84
C LEU A 106 -7.21 1.70 8.99
N LYS A 107 -8.33 1.08 8.65
CA LYS A 107 -9.04 0.14 9.52
C LYS A 107 -9.03 -1.23 8.85
N ASP A 108 -8.39 -2.20 9.50
CA ASP A 108 -8.44 -3.60 9.10
C ASP A 108 -9.87 -4.12 9.23
N LEU A 109 -10.46 -4.59 8.13
CA LEU A 109 -11.85 -5.01 8.09
C LEU A 109 -12.08 -6.39 8.71
N LYS A 110 -11.05 -7.25 8.75
CA LYS A 110 -11.16 -8.60 9.31
C LYS A 110 -11.05 -8.58 10.84
N TYR A 111 -10.08 -7.84 11.35
CA TYR A 111 -9.76 -7.82 12.78
C TYR A 111 -10.24 -6.55 13.50
N ASN A 112 -10.92 -5.63 12.80
CA ASN A 112 -11.45 -4.38 13.36
C ASN A 112 -10.38 -3.50 14.05
N ARG A 113 -9.10 -3.63 13.66
CA ARG A 113 -7.98 -2.89 14.26
C ARG A 113 -7.61 -1.66 13.44
N LYS A 114 -7.13 -0.63 14.13
CA LYS A 114 -6.52 0.55 13.50
C LYS A 114 -5.10 0.20 13.05
N VAL A 115 -4.77 0.58 11.83
CA VAL A 115 -3.48 0.33 11.19
C VAL A 115 -3.01 1.63 10.55
N LYS A 116 -1.69 1.81 10.41
CA LYS A 116 -1.14 2.97 9.69
C LYS A 116 -0.10 2.50 8.67
N LEU A 117 -0.16 3.07 7.46
CA LEU A 117 0.93 3.05 6.50
C LEU A 117 1.72 4.35 6.67
N LEU A 118 3.01 4.26 7.00
CA LEU A 118 3.91 5.41 7.19
C LEU A 118 4.92 5.51 6.07
N ASN A 119 5.24 6.73 5.66
CA ASN A 119 6.38 6.99 4.80
C ASN A 119 7.69 6.96 5.61
N TRP A 120 8.44 5.87 5.49
CA TRP A 120 9.74 5.62 6.13
C TRP A 120 10.75 6.76 5.95
N ASN A 121 10.72 7.43 4.79
CA ASN A 121 11.68 8.50 4.51
C ASN A 121 11.52 9.68 5.47
N VAL A 122 10.32 9.87 6.05
CA VAL A 122 10.06 10.88 7.10
C VAL A 122 10.60 10.41 8.46
N LEU A 123 10.48 9.11 8.76
CA LEU A 123 10.97 8.55 10.02
C LEU A 123 12.50 8.67 10.15
N LYS A 124 13.25 8.34 9.08
CA LYS A 124 14.72 8.46 9.08
C LYS A 124 15.19 9.89 9.35
N LYS A 125 14.60 10.88 8.67
CA LYS A 125 14.96 12.30 8.85
C LYS A 125 14.77 12.75 10.31
N ASN A 126 13.68 12.32 10.95
CA ASN A 126 13.41 12.67 12.34
C ASN A 126 14.34 11.97 13.36
N GLN A 127 14.94 10.83 13.00
CA GLN A 127 15.93 10.14 13.82
C GLN A 127 17.33 10.76 13.70
N GLU A 128 17.69 11.28 12.53
CA GLU A 128 18.96 11.97 12.30
C GLU A 128 19.01 13.33 13.01
N ILE A 129 17.89 14.07 13.06
CA ILE A 129 17.80 15.37 13.75
C ILE A 129 17.91 15.23 15.28
N LYS A 130 17.66 14.04 15.83
CA LYS A 130 17.69 13.76 17.27
C LYS A 130 19.03 13.22 17.78
N LYS A 131 20.03 13.07 16.90
CA LYS A 131 21.41 12.72 17.26
C LYS A 131 22.25 13.97 17.34
#